data_AF-A0A3N5EXY9-F1
#
_entry.id   AF-A0A3N5EXY9-F1
#
_cell.length_a   1.000
_cell.length_b   1.000
_cell.length_c   1.000
_cell.angle_alpha   90.00
_cell.angle_beta   90.00
_cell.angle_gamma   90.00
#
_symmetry.space_group_name_H-M   'P 1'
#
loop_
_entity.id
_entity.type
_entity.pdbx_description
1 polymer ?
#
loop_
_entity_poly.entity_id
_entity_poly.type
_entity_poly.pdbx_seq_one_letter_code
_entity_poly.pdbx_strand_id
1 'polypeptide(L)'
;MTDFRWGALLWSAAFLARLLSGLGSAIFGTDGCHYLLMADWMRAGRWHDALMVAYHPMYPLLISAARTVIGGTEAAGEWVSILLASAATIPLFLTVKSVFGRPTAVFTSLLYAFYPRVVEVQADVMTEGTFMFFLFGTMWLTFRMMEEPRLDRAAVLGATAAAAFLTRVEGLLAVALAIGWPLLEAIRQRDGRIRRVGAVL
;
A
#
# COMPACT_ATOMS: atom_id res chain seq x y z
N MET A 1 11.38 -13.47 -20.31
CA MET A 1 10.22 -13.33 -19.39
C MET A 1 9.71 -11.91 -19.39
N THR A 2 8.40 -11.74 -19.58
CA THR A 2 7.69 -10.46 -19.48
C THR A 2 7.63 -9.98 -18.03
N ASP A 3 7.38 -8.67 -17.83
CA ASP A 3 7.26 -8.10 -16.48
C ASP A 3 6.14 -8.74 -15.67
N PHE A 4 5.03 -9.07 -16.34
CA PHE A 4 3.92 -9.80 -15.74
C PHE A 4 4.36 -11.13 -15.11
N ARG A 5 5.21 -11.91 -15.80
CA ARG A 5 5.71 -13.19 -15.26
C ARG A 5 6.60 -12.98 -14.03
N TRP A 6 7.39 -11.91 -13.99
CA TRP A 6 8.19 -11.59 -12.79
C TRP A 6 7.34 -11.13 -11.63
N GLY A 7 6.39 -10.23 -11.87
CA GLY A 7 5.44 -9.78 -10.86
C GLY A 7 4.68 -10.97 -10.25
N ALA A 8 4.15 -11.86 -11.09
CA ALA A 8 3.43 -13.05 -10.63
C ALA A 8 4.33 -14.01 -9.82
N LEU A 9 5.57 -14.23 -10.25
CA LEU A 9 6.51 -15.11 -9.55
C LEU A 9 6.93 -14.53 -8.19
N LEU A 10 7.25 -13.24 -8.14
CA LEU A 10 7.63 -12.54 -6.91
C LEU A 10 6.46 -12.49 -5.93
N TRP A 11 5.26 -12.19 -6.43
CA TRP A 11 4.04 -12.23 -5.64
C TRP A 11 3.80 -13.62 -5.05
N SER A 12 3.88 -14.67 -5.88
CA SER A 12 3.67 -16.06 -5.44
C SER A 12 4.69 -16.49 -4.40
N ALA A 13 5.96 -16.11 -4.58
CA ALA A 13 7.03 -16.38 -3.63
C ALA A 13 6.80 -15.66 -2.28
N ALA A 14 6.45 -14.37 -2.32
CA ALA A 14 6.14 -13.59 -1.13
C ALA A 14 4.89 -14.08 -0.39
N PHE A 15 3.88 -14.52 -1.14
CA PHE A 15 2.66 -15.14 -0.63
C PHE A 15 2.95 -16.46 0.07
N LEU A 16 3.70 -17.36 -0.57
CA LEU A 16 4.08 -18.62 0.05
C LEU A 16 4.88 -18.42 1.33
N ALA A 17 5.84 -17.49 1.35
CA ALA A 17 6.63 -17.19 2.54
C ALA A 17 5.76 -16.72 3.73
N ARG A 18 4.82 -15.80 3.48
CA ARG A 18 3.91 -15.27 4.51
C ARG A 18 2.88 -16.29 4.96
N LEU A 19 2.33 -17.07 4.02
CA LEU A 19 1.41 -18.15 4.34
C LEU A 19 2.06 -19.19 5.26
N LEU A 20 3.29 -19.63 4.93
CA LEU A 20 4.03 -20.57 5.76
C LEU A 20 4.36 -20.01 7.15
N SER A 21 4.66 -18.71 7.22
CA SER A 21 4.91 -18.03 8.51
C SER A 21 3.62 -17.93 9.36
N GLY A 22 2.48 -17.62 8.74
CA GLY A 22 1.21 -17.46 9.44
C GLY A 22 0.71 -18.77 10.07
N LEU A 23 0.98 -19.92 9.43
CA LEU A 23 0.65 -21.24 9.98
C LEU A 23 1.39 -21.57 11.29
N GLY A 24 2.49 -20.87 11.59
CA GLY A 24 3.29 -21.08 12.80
C GLY A 24 2.98 -20.12 13.95
N SER A 25 2.14 -19.10 13.73
CA SER A 25 1.84 -18.07 14.72
C SER A 25 0.62 -18.43 15.54
N ALA A 26 0.76 -18.50 16.88
CA ALA A 26 -0.33 -18.79 17.82
C ALA A 26 -0.71 -17.59 18.70
N ILE A 27 -0.07 -16.43 18.51
CA ILE A 27 -0.22 -15.25 19.38
C ILE A 27 -0.31 -14.01 18.48
N PHE A 28 -1.39 -13.24 18.66
CA PHE A 28 -1.54 -11.94 17.99
C PHE A 28 -0.50 -10.94 18.48
N GLY A 29 -0.04 -10.09 17.59
CA GLY A 29 0.59 -8.84 17.97
C GLY A 29 -0.31 -7.99 18.86
N THR A 30 0.30 -7.19 19.71
CA THR A 30 -0.35 -6.40 20.78
C THR A 30 -1.52 -5.54 20.28
N ASP A 31 -1.46 -5.05 19.04
CA ASP A 31 -2.48 -4.17 18.44
C ASP A 31 -3.58 -4.91 17.67
N GLY A 32 -3.38 -6.20 17.36
CA GLY A 32 -4.29 -7.00 16.51
C GLY A 32 -5.75 -6.98 17.01
N CYS A 33 -5.93 -7.11 18.33
CA CYS A 33 -7.24 -7.07 18.97
C CYS A 33 -8.03 -5.79 18.68
N HIS A 34 -7.37 -4.63 18.62
CA HIS A 34 -8.03 -3.36 18.31
C HIS A 34 -8.53 -3.33 16.88
N TYR A 35 -7.74 -3.82 15.92
CA TYR A 35 -8.14 -3.88 14.52
C TYR A 35 -9.32 -4.82 14.29
N LEU A 36 -9.32 -5.98 14.94
CA LEU A 36 -10.40 -6.95 14.88
C LEU A 36 -11.70 -6.40 15.50
N LEU A 37 -11.59 -5.75 16.67
CA LEU A 37 -12.73 -5.12 17.34
C LEU A 37 -13.35 -4.01 16.47
N MET A 38 -12.52 -3.14 15.90
CA MET A 38 -12.98 -2.10 14.98
C MET A 38 -13.68 -2.70 13.77
N ALA A 39 -13.12 -3.77 13.18
CA ALA A 39 -13.71 -4.44 12.02
C ALA A 39 -15.10 -5.04 12.33
N ASP A 40 -15.27 -5.61 13.53
CA ASP A 40 -16.55 -6.13 14.00
C ASP A 40 -17.58 -5.03 14.25
N TRP A 41 -17.17 -3.90 14.84
CA TRP A 41 -18.06 -2.74 15.02
C TRP A 41 -18.46 -2.11 13.69
N MET A 42 -17.52 -1.95 12.74
CA MET A 42 -17.84 -1.51 11.38
C MET A 42 -18.84 -2.45 10.71
N ARG A 43 -18.67 -3.77 10.86
CA ARG A 43 -19.56 -4.78 10.28
C ARG A 43 -20.97 -4.73 10.85
N ALA A 44 -21.08 -4.40 12.13
CA ALA A 44 -22.34 -4.22 12.85
C ALA A 44 -23.01 -2.85 12.59
N GLY A 45 -22.41 -1.99 11.75
CA GLY A 45 -22.89 -0.62 11.50
C GLY A 45 -22.60 0.37 12.62
N ARG A 46 -21.81 -0.02 13.62
CA ARG A 46 -21.39 0.80 14.77
C ARG A 46 -20.15 1.63 14.41
N TRP A 47 -20.28 2.46 13.37
CA TRP A 47 -19.18 3.24 12.80
C TRP A 47 -18.58 4.24 13.80
N HIS A 48 -19.41 4.89 14.61
CA HIS A 48 -18.94 5.82 15.62
C HIS A 48 -18.01 5.14 16.63
N ASP A 49 -18.45 4.00 17.17
CA ASP A 49 -17.66 3.23 18.14
C ASP A 49 -16.34 2.76 17.52
N ALA A 50 -16.37 2.26 16.28
CA ALA A 50 -15.18 1.84 15.54
C ALA A 50 -14.15 2.96 15.37
N LEU A 51 -14.60 4.17 15.03
CA LEU A 51 -13.69 5.30 14.78
C LEU A 51 -13.16 5.93 16.08
N MET A 52 -13.79 5.67 17.23
CA MET A 52 -13.34 6.18 18.54
C MET A 52 -12.22 5.33 19.19
N VAL A 53 -11.87 4.16 18.63
CA VAL A 53 -10.78 3.30 19.13
C VAL A 53 -9.39 3.96 18.98
N ALA A 54 -9.30 5.11 18.29
CA ALA A 54 -8.07 5.89 18.08
C ALA A 54 -6.97 5.16 17.27
N TYR A 55 -7.35 4.14 16.49
CA TYR A 55 -6.51 3.51 15.46
C TYR A 55 -7.00 3.86 14.06
N HIS A 56 -6.13 3.66 13.08
CA HIS A 56 -6.38 4.01 11.68
C HIS A 56 -7.39 3.05 11.02
N PRO A 57 -8.41 3.55 10.30
CA PRO A 57 -9.58 2.75 9.96
C PRO A 57 -9.45 1.91 8.68
N MET A 58 -8.45 2.14 7.82
CA MET A 58 -8.39 1.47 6.52
C MET A 58 -8.21 -0.05 6.65
N TYR A 59 -7.30 -0.49 7.52
CA TYR A 59 -7.08 -1.92 7.72
C TYR A 59 -8.32 -2.61 8.33
N PRO A 60 -8.91 -2.13 9.44
CA PRO A 60 -10.19 -2.65 9.95
C PRO A 60 -11.33 -2.67 8.93
N LEU A 61 -11.42 -1.64 8.06
CA LEU A 61 -12.42 -1.59 6.99
C LEU A 61 -12.23 -2.74 5.99
N LEU A 62 -10.99 -3.01 5.59
CA LEU A 62 -10.65 -4.12 4.70
C LEU A 62 -10.94 -5.48 5.35
N ILE A 63 -10.66 -5.64 6.65
CA ILE A 63 -11.03 -6.84 7.42
C ILE A 63 -12.54 -7.02 7.42
N SER A 64 -13.30 -5.96 7.72
CA SER A 64 -14.76 -5.98 7.78
C SER A 64 -15.36 -6.43 6.44
N ALA A 65 -14.80 -5.97 5.32
CA ALA A 65 -15.17 -6.39 3.99
C ALA A 65 -14.79 -7.86 3.72
N ALA A 66 -13.54 -8.26 3.99
CA ALA A 66 -13.03 -9.60 3.71
C ALA A 66 -13.73 -10.69 4.55
N ARG A 67 -14.15 -10.35 5.77
CA ARG A 67 -14.92 -11.21 6.66
C ARG A 67 -16.20 -11.76 6.01
N THR A 68 -16.81 -11.03 5.08
CA THR A 68 -18.02 -11.50 4.37
C THR A 68 -17.80 -12.78 3.57
N VAL A 69 -16.57 -13.02 3.12
CA VAL A 69 -16.18 -14.20 2.32
C VAL A 69 -15.48 -15.25 3.19
N ILE A 70 -14.63 -14.80 4.12
CA ILE A 70 -13.77 -15.68 4.94
C ILE A 70 -14.49 -16.19 6.21
N GLY A 71 -15.50 -15.47 6.69
CA GLY A 71 -16.30 -15.80 7.87
C GLY A 71 -15.72 -15.25 9.18
N GLY A 72 -14.55 -15.74 9.60
CA GLY A 72 -13.89 -15.34 10.85
C GLY A 72 -13.19 -13.98 10.75
N THR A 73 -13.36 -13.09 11.73
CA THR A 73 -12.75 -11.75 11.73
C THR A 73 -11.22 -11.84 11.81
N GLU A 74 -10.71 -12.74 12.66
CA GLU A 74 -9.29 -13.02 12.82
C GLU A 74 -8.65 -13.49 11.52
N ALA A 75 -9.17 -14.58 10.96
CA ALA A 75 -8.72 -15.10 9.67
C ALA A 75 -8.82 -14.05 8.56
N ALA A 76 -9.88 -13.23 8.55
CA ALA A 76 -9.99 -12.12 7.60
C ALA A 76 -8.86 -11.09 7.78
N GLY A 77 -8.47 -10.79 9.02
CA GLY A 77 -7.28 -10.00 9.35
C GLY A 77 -6.01 -10.56 8.72
N GLU A 78 -5.67 -11.79 9.05
CA GLU A 78 -4.47 -12.47 8.55
C GLU A 78 -4.45 -12.50 7.02
N TRP A 79 -5.58 -12.88 6.39
CA TRP A 79 -5.68 -12.96 4.94
C TRP A 79 -5.51 -11.59 4.27
N VAL A 80 -6.10 -10.52 4.82
CA VAL A 80 -5.91 -9.16 4.28
C VAL A 80 -4.43 -8.76 4.39
N SER A 81 -3.80 -9.00 5.54
CA SER A 81 -2.40 -8.71 5.78
C SER A 81 -1.50 -9.46 4.79
N ILE A 82 -1.63 -10.78 4.70
CA ILE A 82 -0.85 -11.65 3.82
C ILE A 82 -1.04 -11.25 2.36
N LEU A 83 -2.28 -11.11 1.89
CA LEU A 83 -2.56 -10.82 0.47
C LEU A 83 -2.00 -9.47 0.05
N LEU A 84 -2.21 -8.42 0.85
CA LEU A 84 -1.72 -7.08 0.51
C LEU A 84 -0.21 -6.98 0.67
N ALA A 85 0.37 -7.57 1.71
CA ALA A 85 1.82 -7.63 1.88
C ALA A 85 2.50 -8.32 0.68
N SER A 86 1.94 -9.45 0.22
CA SER A 86 2.44 -10.12 -0.98
C SER A 86 2.23 -9.26 -2.22
N ALA A 87 1.06 -8.64 -2.38
CA ALA A 87 0.75 -7.73 -3.48
C ALA A 87 1.71 -6.53 -3.53
N ALA A 88 2.22 -6.05 -2.39
CA ALA A 88 3.17 -4.94 -2.30
C ALA A 88 4.48 -5.18 -3.08
N THR A 89 4.87 -6.44 -3.29
CA THR A 89 6.04 -6.78 -4.11
C THR A 89 5.91 -6.31 -5.57
N ILE A 90 4.68 -6.25 -6.11
CA ILE A 90 4.44 -5.88 -7.50
C ILE A 90 4.79 -4.40 -7.73
N PRO A 91 4.17 -3.42 -7.04
CA PRO A 91 4.53 -2.02 -7.23
C PRO A 91 5.97 -1.72 -6.78
N LEU A 92 6.52 -2.43 -5.79
CA LEU A 92 7.94 -2.34 -5.43
C LEU A 92 8.84 -2.73 -6.61
N PHE A 93 8.60 -3.90 -7.20
CA PHE A 93 9.34 -4.39 -8.37
C PHE A 93 9.26 -3.39 -9.52
N LEU A 94 8.05 -2.93 -9.86
CA LEU A 94 7.86 -2.01 -10.98
C LEU A 94 8.56 -0.66 -10.75
N THR A 95 8.50 -0.14 -9.53
CA THR A 95 9.16 1.11 -9.14
C THR A 95 10.69 1.00 -9.18
N VAL A 96 11.26 -0.04 -8.58
CA VAL A 96 12.72 -0.22 -8.59
C VAL A 96 13.21 -0.50 -10.01
N LYS A 97 12.42 -1.22 -10.81
CA LYS A 97 12.76 -1.51 -12.20
C LYS A 97 12.85 -0.25 -13.04
N SER A 98 11.92 0.71 -12.89
CA SER A 98 11.92 1.93 -13.69
C SER A 98 13.12 2.84 -13.39
N VAL A 99 13.68 2.76 -12.18
CA VAL A 99 14.81 3.62 -11.76
C VAL A 99 16.17 2.93 -11.90
N PHE A 100 16.28 1.67 -11.46
CA PHE A 100 17.57 0.97 -11.31
C PHE A 100 17.71 -0.26 -12.22
N GLY A 101 16.70 -0.52 -13.06
CA GLY A 101 16.66 -1.68 -13.93
C GLY A 101 16.26 -2.98 -13.22
N ARG A 102 16.11 -4.03 -14.02
CA ARG A 102 15.48 -5.28 -13.61
C ARG A 102 16.27 -6.12 -12.60
N PRO A 103 17.60 -6.30 -12.69
CA PRO A 103 18.34 -7.12 -11.73
C PRO A 103 18.16 -6.59 -10.29
N THR A 104 18.31 -5.28 -10.11
CA THR A 104 18.10 -4.59 -8.83
C THR A 104 16.67 -4.77 -8.34
N ALA A 105 15.68 -4.61 -9.22
CA ALA A 105 14.27 -4.77 -8.87
C ALA A 105 13.94 -6.18 -8.37
N VAL A 106 14.45 -7.22 -9.04
CA VAL A 106 14.27 -8.60 -8.61
C VAL A 106 14.92 -8.81 -7.24
N PHE A 107 16.16 -8.37 -7.07
CA PHE A 107 16.89 -8.52 -5.81
C PHE A 107 16.19 -7.82 -4.63
N THR A 108 15.81 -6.55 -4.79
CA THR A 108 15.08 -5.79 -3.76
C THR A 108 13.73 -6.44 -3.42
N SER A 109 13.01 -6.94 -4.42
CA SER A 109 11.72 -7.61 -4.20
C SER A 109 11.88 -8.94 -3.48
N LEU A 110 12.94 -9.71 -3.78
CA LEU A 110 13.27 -10.94 -3.06
C LEU A 110 13.66 -10.64 -1.61
N LEU A 111 14.45 -9.59 -1.35
CA LEU A 111 14.76 -9.17 0.01
C LEU A 111 13.48 -8.84 0.79
N TYR A 112 12.57 -8.05 0.22
CA TYR A 112 11.28 -7.76 0.87
C TYR A 112 10.40 -9.02 1.03
N ALA A 113 10.44 -9.93 0.06
CA ALA A 113 9.63 -11.15 0.10
C ALA A 113 10.06 -12.12 1.21
N PHE A 114 11.35 -12.20 1.51
CA PHE A 114 11.94 -13.22 2.38
C PHE A 114 12.63 -12.70 3.64
N TYR A 115 12.69 -11.39 3.87
CA TYR A 115 13.31 -10.87 5.09
C TYR A 115 12.52 -11.32 6.33
N PRO A 116 13.11 -12.11 7.25
CA PRO A 116 12.36 -12.87 8.26
C PRO A 116 11.40 -12.03 9.10
N ARG A 117 11.88 -10.88 9.59
CA ARG A 117 11.08 -9.99 10.44
C ARG A 117 9.91 -9.34 9.70
N VAL A 118 10.09 -9.03 8.42
CA VAL A 118 9.02 -8.47 7.58
C VAL A 118 7.96 -9.55 7.32
N VAL A 119 8.38 -10.78 7.03
CA VAL A 119 7.47 -11.90 6.80
C VAL A 119 6.66 -12.22 8.06
N GLU A 120 7.31 -12.30 9.22
CA GLU A 120 6.67 -12.56 10.52
C GLU A 120 5.57 -11.54 10.82
N VAL A 121 5.90 -10.25 10.77
CA VAL A 121 4.95 -9.17 11.10
C VAL A 121 3.80 -9.10 10.08
N GLN A 122 4.08 -9.36 8.81
CA GLN A 122 3.08 -9.30 7.73
C GLN A 122 2.27 -10.59 7.55
N ALA A 123 2.59 -11.64 8.31
CA ALA A 123 1.78 -12.84 8.39
C ALA A 123 0.73 -12.78 9.52
N ASP A 124 0.86 -11.82 10.43
CA ASP A 124 -0.05 -11.58 11.55
C ASP A 124 -1.10 -10.50 11.21
N VAL A 125 -2.08 -10.30 12.10
CA VAL A 125 -3.14 -9.29 12.02
C VAL A 125 -2.56 -7.89 12.28
N MET A 126 -1.76 -7.41 11.33
CA MET A 126 -1.03 -6.16 11.43
C MET A 126 -1.21 -5.28 10.19
N THR A 127 -0.98 -3.98 10.36
CA THR A 127 -1.18 -2.96 9.32
C THR A 127 -0.08 -2.92 8.25
N GLU A 128 1.07 -3.53 8.53
CA GLU A 128 2.34 -3.30 7.86
C GLU A 128 2.29 -3.76 6.40
N GLY A 129 1.64 -4.89 6.15
CA GLY A 129 1.41 -5.40 4.80
C GLY A 129 0.57 -4.44 3.96
N THR A 130 -0.60 -4.08 4.50
CA THR A 130 -1.55 -3.14 3.91
C THR A 130 -0.90 -1.78 3.64
N PHE A 131 -0.15 -1.25 4.61
CA PHE A 131 0.54 0.02 4.48
C PHE A 131 1.58 0.00 3.36
N MET A 132 2.43 -1.03 3.31
CA MET A 132 3.47 -1.16 2.29
C MET A 132 2.87 -1.28 0.89
N PHE A 133 1.74 -1.98 0.74
CA PHE A 133 1.03 -2.08 -0.53
C PHE A 133 0.61 -0.69 -1.06
N PHE A 134 -0.09 0.08 -0.23
CA PHE A 134 -0.54 1.41 -0.63
C PHE A 134 0.61 2.40 -0.80
N LEU A 135 1.65 2.32 0.03
CA LEU A 135 2.84 3.17 -0.09
C LEU A 135 3.57 2.91 -1.41
N PHE A 136 3.93 1.66 -1.69
CA PHE A 136 4.62 1.32 -2.94
C PHE A 136 3.73 1.55 -4.16
N GLY A 137 2.42 1.28 -4.05
CA GLY A 137 1.44 1.63 -5.08
C GLY A 137 1.45 3.12 -5.39
N THR A 138 1.49 3.97 -4.37
CA THR A 138 1.59 5.44 -4.52
C THR A 138 2.89 5.83 -5.21
N MET A 139 4.02 5.24 -4.84
CA MET A 139 5.30 5.50 -5.49
C MET A 139 5.25 5.14 -6.98
N TRP A 140 4.77 3.94 -7.31
CA TRP A 140 4.66 3.48 -8.68
C TRP A 140 3.72 4.35 -9.51
N LEU A 141 2.53 4.67 -8.98
CA LEU A 141 1.54 5.52 -9.65
C LEU A 141 2.06 6.95 -9.86
N THR A 142 2.88 7.46 -8.94
CA THR A 142 3.54 8.77 -9.11
C THR A 142 4.45 8.74 -10.33
N PHE A 143 5.31 7.72 -10.48
CA PHE A 143 6.14 7.57 -11.70
C PHE A 143 5.30 7.45 -12.98
N ARG A 144 4.21 6.68 -12.94
CA ARG A 144 3.31 6.53 -14.10
C ARG A 144 2.59 7.83 -14.46
N MET A 145 2.27 8.65 -13.47
CA MET A 145 1.71 10.00 -13.67
C MET A 145 2.74 10.96 -14.30
N MET A 146 4.03 10.82 -13.97
CA MET A 146 5.10 11.62 -14.56
C MET A 146 5.32 11.29 -16.04
N GLU A 147 5.22 10.01 -16.41
CA GLU A 147 5.40 9.56 -17.80
C GLU A 147 4.23 9.95 -18.70
N GLU A 148 3.01 9.78 -18.21
CA GLU A 148 1.79 10.03 -18.98
C GLU A 148 0.68 10.51 -18.02
N PRO A 149 0.55 11.84 -17.86
CA PRO A 149 -0.42 12.45 -16.96
C PRO A 149 -1.86 12.21 -17.44
N ARG A 150 -2.69 11.61 -16.59
CA ARG A 150 -4.12 11.38 -16.88
C ARG A 150 -4.95 11.56 -15.61
N LEU A 151 -6.18 12.07 -15.74
CA LEU A 151 -7.03 12.41 -14.59
C LEU A 151 -7.48 11.18 -13.80
N ASP A 152 -7.80 10.10 -14.50
CA ASP A 152 -8.10 8.79 -13.92
C ASP A 152 -6.94 8.27 -13.05
N ARG A 153 -5.71 8.37 -13.55
CA ARG A 153 -4.50 8.00 -12.80
C ARG A 153 -4.27 8.91 -11.61
N ALA A 154 -4.54 10.21 -11.72
CA ALA A 154 -4.46 11.14 -10.60
C ALA A 154 -5.46 10.79 -9.49
N ALA A 155 -6.69 10.41 -9.85
CA ALA A 155 -7.69 9.97 -8.89
C ALA A 155 -7.27 8.68 -8.18
N VAL A 156 -6.76 7.68 -8.93
CA VAL A 156 -6.24 6.42 -8.35
C VAL A 156 -5.03 6.68 -7.46
N LEU A 157 -4.11 7.57 -7.85
CA LEU A 157 -2.96 7.99 -7.04
C LEU A 157 -3.42 8.63 -5.72
N GLY A 158 -4.36 9.57 -5.78
CA GLY A 158 -4.92 10.22 -4.58
C GLY A 158 -5.61 9.23 -3.65
N ALA A 159 -6.42 8.32 -4.20
CA ALA A 159 -7.09 7.28 -3.41
C ALA A 159 -6.10 6.31 -2.75
N THR A 160 -5.05 5.90 -3.48
CA THR A 160 -4.01 5.01 -2.96
C THR A 160 -3.19 5.70 -1.86
N ALA A 161 -2.85 6.97 -2.04
CA ALA A 161 -2.13 7.75 -1.03
C ALA A 161 -2.97 7.99 0.23
N ALA A 162 -4.26 8.32 0.05
CA ALA A 162 -5.20 8.45 1.16
C ALA A 162 -5.37 7.13 1.91
N ALA A 163 -5.41 5.99 1.20
CA ALA A 163 -5.48 4.67 1.82
C ALA A 163 -4.23 4.34 2.63
N ALA A 164 -3.03 4.74 2.18
CA ALA A 164 -1.81 4.61 2.97
C ALA A 164 -1.90 5.39 4.28
N PHE A 165 -2.32 6.66 4.22
CA PHE A 165 -2.51 7.52 5.40
C PHE A 165 -3.57 6.98 6.35
N LEU A 166 -4.70 6.50 5.82
CA LEU A 166 -5.76 5.88 6.62
C LEU A 166 -5.40 4.48 7.14
N THR A 167 -4.26 3.92 6.74
CA THR A 167 -3.70 2.69 7.31
C THR A 167 -2.74 3.01 8.45
N ARG A 168 -1.88 4.02 8.27
CA ARG A 168 -0.96 4.53 9.30
C ARG A 168 -0.57 5.99 9.04
N VAL A 169 -0.22 6.73 10.10
CA VAL A 169 0.14 8.16 10.02
C VAL A 169 1.36 8.43 9.14
N GLU A 170 2.30 7.48 9.05
CA GLU A 170 3.47 7.55 8.18
C GLU A 170 3.08 7.65 6.68
N GLY A 171 1.83 7.27 6.34
CA GLY A 171 1.26 7.45 5.02
C GLY A 171 1.07 8.90 4.61
N LEU A 172 1.29 9.87 5.51
CA LEU A 172 1.43 11.27 5.15
C LEU A 172 2.55 11.48 4.11
N LEU A 173 3.59 10.65 4.14
CA LEU A 173 4.64 10.65 3.11
C LEU A 173 4.10 10.28 1.72
N ALA A 174 3.16 9.33 1.65
CA ALA A 174 2.51 8.94 0.41
C ALA A 174 1.65 10.10 -0.14
N VAL A 175 0.92 10.79 0.73
CA VAL A 175 0.14 11.99 0.37
C VAL A 175 1.05 13.12 -0.11
N ALA A 176 2.13 13.39 0.60
CA ALA A 176 3.11 14.39 0.21
C ALA A 176 3.74 14.08 -1.15
N LEU A 177 4.05 12.80 -1.42
CA LEU A 177 4.57 12.36 -2.72
C LEU A 177 3.53 12.56 -3.84
N ALA A 178 2.29 12.14 -3.61
CA ALA A 178 1.20 12.23 -4.59
C ALA A 178 0.88 13.68 -5.00
N ILE A 179 1.01 14.63 -4.07
CA ILE A 179 0.71 16.05 -4.30
C ILE A 179 1.98 16.81 -4.75
N GLY A 180 3.14 16.45 -4.22
CA GLY A 180 4.39 17.19 -4.40
C GLY A 180 4.81 17.33 -5.86
N TRP A 181 4.79 16.23 -6.63
CA TRP A 181 5.17 16.30 -8.05
C TRP A 181 4.21 17.19 -8.88
N PRO A 182 2.88 16.97 -8.87
CA PRO A 182 1.95 17.83 -9.62
C PRO A 182 2.05 19.32 -9.25
N LEU A 183 2.25 19.65 -7.97
CA LEU A 183 2.45 21.04 -7.54
C LEU A 183 3.73 21.64 -8.11
N LEU A 184 4.85 20.92 -8.05
CA LEU A 184 6.11 21.39 -8.62
C LEU A 184 6.01 21.61 -10.13
N GLU A 185 5.30 20.74 -10.84
CA GLU A 185 5.08 20.88 -12.27
C GLU A 185 4.18 22.09 -12.60
N ALA A 186 3.10 22.29 -11.85
CA ALA A 186 2.22 23.46 -11.99
C ALA A 186 2.97 24.78 -11.75
N ILE A 187 3.86 24.83 -10.75
CA ILE A 187 4.70 26.00 -10.46
C ILE A 187 5.66 26.27 -11.63
N ARG A 188 6.36 25.24 -12.11
CA ARG A 188 7.29 25.37 -13.26
C ARG A 188 6.60 25.86 -14.53
N GLN A 189 5.41 25.35 -14.83
CA GLN A 189 4.63 25.79 -15.98
C GLN A 189 4.15 27.24 -15.86
N ARG A 190 3.79 27.68 -14.65
CA ARG A 190 3.39 29.07 -14.36
C ARG A 190 4.55 30.05 -14.57
N ASP A 191 5.73 29.75 -14.05
CA ASP A 191 6.93 30.60 -14.19
C ASP A 191 7.39 30.70 -15.65
N GLY A 192 7.34 29.58 -16.39
CA GLY A 192 7.64 29.56 -17.82
C GLY A 192 6.64 30.36 -18.69
N ARG A 193 5.40 30.51 -18.23
CA ARG A 193 4.37 31.34 -18.89
C ARG A 193 4.56 32.82 -18.60
N ILE A 194 4.90 33.19 -17.35
CA ILE A 194 5.17 34.58 -16.95
C ILE A 194 6.40 35.13 -17.70
N ARG A 195 7.49 34.34 -17.78
CA ARG A 195 8.70 34.72 -18.54
C ARG A 195 8.43 34.98 -20.02
N ARG A 196 7.53 34.21 -20.66
CA ARG A 196 7.16 34.41 -22.06
C ARG A 196 6.36 35.71 -22.28
N VAL A 197 5.49 36.09 -21.35
CA VAL A 197 4.74 37.35 -21.45
C VAL A 197 5.67 38.56 -21.26
N GLY A 198 6.60 38.49 -20.31
CA GLY A 198 7.58 39.56 -20.08
C GLY A 198 8.64 39.73 -21.17
N ALA A 199 8.80 38.77 -22.08
CA ALA A 199 9.69 38.87 -23.25
C ALA A 199 9.01 39.46 -24.49
N VAL A 200 7.68 39.64 -24.46
CA VAL A 200 6.87 40.19 -25.55
C VAL A 200 6.48 41.66 -25.30
N LEU A 201 6.65 42.14 -24.08
CA LEU A 201 6.52 43.55 -23.68
C LEU A 201 7.89 44.24 -23.69
#